data_AF-A0A413T9E3-F1
#
_entry.id   AF-A0A413T9E3-F1
#
_cell.length_a   1.000
_cell.length_b   1.000
_cell.length_c   1.000
_cell.angle_alpha   90.00
_cell.angle_beta   90.00
_cell.angle_gamma   90.00
#
_symmetry.space_group_name_H-M   'P 1'
#
loop_
_entity.id
_entity.type
_entity.pdbx_description
1 polymer ?
#
loop_
_entity_poly.entity_id
_entity_poly.type
_entity_poly.pdbx_seq_one_letter_code
_entity_poly.pdbx_strand_id
1 'polypeptide(L)'
;MNKADMRKGMLLKGKVGAEEKIYRVLDLKEKVLVLDCVKKTMPVWKTYEELSDCVEKEEESMTETTDIIDAMVGERRKTAYQRYNMISGILPFLSGENMRTETIKRASERYGISKQTVRNYLCEYLATMDVRSLAPGNKKAEKMLSADEKNMRN
;
A
#
# COMPACT_ATOMS: atom_id res chain seq x y z
N MET A 1 -6.69 -20.38 7.90
CA MET A 1 -6.46 -20.33 6.45
C MET A 1 -5.37 -21.31 6.06
N ASN A 2 -5.60 -22.21 5.09
CA ASN A 2 -4.54 -23.10 4.59
C ASN A 2 -3.87 -22.50 3.35
N LYS A 3 -2.65 -22.96 3.04
CA LYS A 3 -1.87 -22.52 1.86
C LYS A 3 -2.65 -22.65 0.53
N ALA A 4 -3.48 -23.69 0.42
CA ALA A 4 -4.25 -23.99 -0.79
C ALA A 4 -5.36 -22.95 -1.08
N ASP A 5 -5.88 -22.31 -0.05
CA ASP A 5 -6.95 -21.32 -0.15
C ASP A 5 -6.42 -19.91 -0.46
N MET A 6 -5.12 -19.68 -0.26
CA MET A 6 -4.54 -18.35 -0.42
C MET A 6 -4.32 -18.02 -1.90
N ARG A 7 -4.81 -16.85 -2.30
CA ARG A 7 -4.62 -16.28 -3.64
C ARG A 7 -4.08 -14.86 -3.58
N LYS A 8 -3.29 -14.49 -4.59
CA LYS A 8 -2.81 -13.11 -4.76
C LYS A 8 -4.00 -12.17 -4.89
N GLY A 9 -3.92 -11.02 -4.22
CA GLY A 9 -4.98 -10.04 -4.17
C GLY A 9 -6.03 -10.31 -3.09
N MET A 10 -5.99 -11.42 -2.36
CA MET A 10 -6.93 -11.66 -1.26
C MET A 10 -6.67 -10.71 -0.07
N LEU A 11 -7.74 -10.33 0.62
CA LEU A 11 -7.67 -9.66 1.92
C LEU A 11 -7.85 -10.69 3.04
N LEU A 12 -6.97 -10.59 4.03
CA LEU A 12 -6.96 -11.41 5.22
C LEU A 12 -7.23 -10.51 6.41
N LYS A 13 -8.15 -10.94 7.26
CA LYS A 13 -8.44 -10.30 8.53
C LYS A 13 -7.96 -11.19 9.66
N GLY A 14 -7.10 -10.65 10.51
CA GLY A 14 -6.61 -11.30 11.72
C GLY A 14 -6.87 -10.43 12.95
N LYS A 15 -6.78 -11.04 14.13
CA LYS A 15 -6.76 -10.34 15.40
C LYS A 15 -5.46 -10.64 16.12
N VAL A 16 -4.78 -9.60 16.61
CA VAL A 16 -3.66 -9.74 17.53
C VAL A 16 -4.03 -8.95 18.79
N GLY A 17 -4.53 -9.66 19.81
CA GLY A 17 -5.15 -9.02 20.97
C GLY A 17 -6.44 -8.28 20.59
N ALA A 18 -6.53 -6.99 20.95
CA ALA A 18 -7.67 -6.13 20.63
C ALA A 18 -7.55 -5.41 19.27
N GLU A 19 -6.37 -5.43 18.63
CA GLU A 19 -6.15 -4.76 17.35
C GLU A 19 -6.52 -5.65 16.17
N GLU A 20 -7.38 -5.12 15.30
CA GLU A 20 -7.70 -5.74 14.01
C GLU A 20 -6.60 -5.46 13.00
N LYS A 21 -6.10 -6.51 12.36
CA LYS A 21 -5.12 -6.40 11.27
C LYS A 21 -5.76 -6.85 9.97
N ILE A 22 -5.59 -6.01 8.96
CA ILE A 22 -6.03 -6.32 7.60
C ILE A 22 -4.78 -6.44 6.75
N TYR A 23 -4.55 -7.63 6.21
CA TYR A 23 -3.44 -7.92 5.33
C TYR A 23 -3.91 -8.10 3.90
N ARG A 24 -3.18 -7.52 2.93
CA ARG A 24 -3.34 -7.88 1.53
C ARG A 24 -2.23 -8.81 1.07
N VAL A 25 -2.61 -9.93 0.46
CA VAL A 25 -1.69 -10.88 -0.14
C VAL A 25 -1.17 -10.32 -1.47
N LEU A 26 0.14 -10.08 -1.55
CA LEU A 26 0.79 -9.52 -2.75
C LEU A 26 1.53 -10.57 -3.56
N ASP A 27 2.06 -11.61 -2.92
CA ASP A 27 2.78 -12.68 -3.59
C ASP A 27 2.80 -13.96 -2.75
N LEU A 28 2.87 -15.11 -3.42
CA LEU A 28 2.84 -16.43 -2.79
C LEU A 28 4.02 -17.25 -3.33
N LYS A 29 4.94 -17.64 -2.44
CA LYS A 29 6.11 -18.48 -2.77
C LYS A 29 6.32 -19.54 -1.67
N GLU A 30 7.51 -19.58 -1.09
CA GLU A 30 7.81 -20.33 0.15
C GLU A 30 7.15 -19.68 1.38
N LYS A 31 7.00 -18.36 1.31
CA LYS A 31 6.31 -17.50 2.28
C LYS A 31 5.23 -16.70 1.56
N VAL A 32 4.47 -15.93 2.33
CA VAL A 32 3.43 -15.03 1.82
C VAL A 32 3.92 -13.59 1.96
N LEU A 33 3.99 -12.85 0.86
CA LEU A 33 4.27 -11.42 0.91
C LEU A 33 2.96 -10.70 1.21
N VAL A 34 2.90 -9.98 2.32
CA VAL A 34 1.71 -9.24 2.74
C VAL A 34 1.98 -7.76 2.96
N LEU A 35 0.96 -6.94 2.72
CA LEU A 35 0.89 -5.54 3.14
C LEU A 35 -0.08 -5.40 4.31
N ASP A 36 0.30 -4.70 5.37
CA ASP A 36 -0.65 -4.25 6.40
C ASP A 36 -1.46 -3.05 5.86
N CYS A 37 -2.73 -3.27 5.54
CA CYS A 37 -3.60 -2.25 4.95
C CYS A 37 -4.00 -1.15 5.95
N VAL A 38 -3.85 -1.39 7.25
CA VAL A 38 -4.15 -0.42 8.30
C VAL A 38 -2.94 0.50 8.48
N LYS A 39 -1.76 -0.08 8.72
CA LYS A 39 -0.53 0.68 8.97
C LYS A 39 0.13 1.20 7.70
N LYS A 40 -0.22 0.63 6.53
CA LYS A 40 0.34 0.96 5.21
C LYS A 40 1.88 0.98 5.24
N THR A 41 2.47 -0.01 5.92
CA THR A 41 3.91 -0.20 5.97
C THR A 41 4.40 -1.01 4.77
N MET A 42 5.69 -0.92 4.45
CA MET A 42 6.28 -1.69 3.34
C MET A 42 5.98 -3.20 3.45
N PRO A 43 5.73 -3.89 2.33
CA PRO A 43 5.39 -5.31 2.35
C PRO A 43 6.47 -6.20 2.98
N VAL A 44 6.02 -7.19 3.74
CA VAL A 44 6.87 -8.13 4.48
C VAL A 44 6.51 -9.59 4.16
N TRP A 45 7.50 -10.46 4.17
CA TRP A 45 7.29 -11.90 4.04
C TRP A 45 6.89 -12.50 5.40
N LYS A 46 5.74 -13.18 5.44
CA LYS A 46 5.25 -13.95 6.59
C LYS A 46 5.16 -15.43 6.26
N THR A 47 5.32 -16.28 7.26
CA THR A 47 5.05 -17.71 7.08
C THR A 47 3.55 -17.96 6.94
N TYR A 48 3.19 -19.12 6.38
CA TYR A 48 1.79 -19.55 6.33
C TYR A 48 1.21 -19.76 7.73
N GLU A 49 2.03 -20.20 8.67
CA GLU A 49 1.65 -20.41 10.08
C GLU A 49 1.28 -19.08 10.76
N GLU A 50 2.04 -17.99 10.51
CA GLU A 50 1.73 -16.65 11.02
C GLU A 50 0.39 -16.10 10.51
N LEU A 51 -0.15 -16.66 9.43
CA LEU A 51 -1.40 -16.24 8.80
C LEU A 51 -2.51 -17.29 8.96
N SER A 52 -2.24 -18.38 9.69
CA SER A 52 -3.17 -19.51 9.83
C SER A 52 -4.46 -19.10 10.58
N ASP A 53 -4.37 -18.21 11.55
CA ASP A 53 -5.51 -17.66 12.29
C ASP A 53 -6.27 -16.54 11.55
N CYS A 54 -5.78 -16.11 10.39
CA CYS A 54 -6.49 -15.11 9.59
C CYS A 54 -7.66 -15.74 8.82
N VAL A 55 -8.71 -14.96 8.62
CA VAL A 55 -9.87 -15.32 7.79
C VAL A 55 -9.91 -14.45 6.54
N GLU A 56 -10.48 -14.96 5.45
CA GLU A 56 -10.69 -14.17 4.24
C GLU A 56 -11.69 -13.06 4.57
N LYS A 57 -11.35 -11.83 4.17
CA LYS A 57 -12.26 -10.70 4.20
C LYS A 57 -12.67 -10.42 2.76
N GLU A 58 -13.96 -10.39 2.51
CA GLU A 58 -14.46 -9.88 1.24
C GLU A 58 -14.03 -8.41 1.08
N GLU A 59 -13.54 -8.10 -0.11
CA GLU A 59 -13.36 -6.72 -0.50
C GLU A 59 -14.75 -6.11 -0.65
N GLU A 60 -15.11 -5.19 0.25
CA GLU A 60 -16.26 -4.33 0.02
C GLU A 60 -16.00 -3.59 -1.28
N SER A 61 -16.61 -4.09 -2.36
CA SER A 61 -16.68 -3.36 -3.61
C SER A 61 -17.29 -2.02 -3.25
N MET A 62 -16.54 -0.94 -3.44
CA MET A 62 -17.15 0.37 -3.50
C MET A 62 -18.08 0.32 -4.72
N THR A 63 -19.30 -0.21 -4.63
CA THR A 63 -20.19 -0.38 -5.79
C THR A 63 -20.84 0.93 -6.23
N GLU A 64 -20.57 2.04 -5.53
CA GLU A 64 -20.92 3.42 -5.94
C GLU A 64 -19.84 4.08 -6.83
N THR A 65 -18.99 3.27 -7.47
CA THR A 65 -17.67 3.67 -8.01
C THR A 65 -17.67 4.17 -9.45
N THR A 66 -18.76 4.04 -10.18
CA THR A 66 -18.85 4.60 -11.54
C THR A 66 -18.96 6.13 -11.50
N ASP A 67 -19.77 6.68 -10.58
CA ASP A 67 -19.97 8.13 -10.42
C ASP A 67 -18.72 8.86 -9.88
N ILE A 68 -17.86 8.19 -9.11
CA ILE A 68 -16.72 8.85 -8.46
C ILE A 68 -15.51 9.04 -9.40
N ILE A 69 -15.29 8.17 -10.40
CA ILE A 69 -14.26 8.43 -11.43
C ILE A 69 -14.64 9.62 -12.29
N ASP A 70 -15.93 9.75 -12.61
CA ASP A 70 -16.44 10.87 -13.37
C ASP A 70 -16.41 12.17 -12.52
N ALA A 71 -16.70 12.06 -11.22
CA ALA A 71 -16.58 13.17 -10.26
C ALA A 71 -15.12 13.57 -9.93
N MET A 72 -14.13 12.69 -10.15
CA MET A 72 -12.71 13.04 -10.11
C MET A 72 -12.33 13.84 -11.37
N VAL A 73 -12.79 15.08 -11.42
CA VAL A 73 -12.55 15.98 -12.55
C VAL A 73 -11.19 16.68 -12.41
N GLY A 74 -10.53 16.93 -13.56
CA GLY A 74 -9.40 17.85 -13.67
C GLY A 74 -8.14 17.40 -12.92
N GLU A 75 -7.64 18.27 -12.03
CA GLU A 75 -6.31 18.15 -11.43
C GLU A 75 -6.16 16.94 -10.51
N ARG A 76 -7.22 16.53 -9.78
CA ARG A 76 -7.13 15.40 -8.84
C ARG A 76 -6.83 14.09 -9.55
N ARG A 77 -7.50 13.85 -10.68
CA ARG A 77 -7.26 12.69 -11.54
C ARG A 77 -5.85 12.72 -12.12
N LYS A 78 -5.43 13.87 -12.68
CA LYS A 78 -4.07 14.06 -13.19
C LYS A 78 -3.02 13.72 -12.13
N THR A 79 -3.17 14.24 -10.91
CA THR A 79 -2.24 13.95 -9.80
C THR A 79 -2.25 12.48 -9.40
N ALA A 80 -3.40 11.80 -9.34
CA ALA A 80 -3.47 10.38 -9.03
C ALA A 80 -2.67 9.53 -10.02
N TYR A 81 -2.85 9.76 -11.33
CA TYR A 81 -2.10 9.07 -12.38
C TYR A 81 -0.61 9.43 -12.38
N GLN A 82 -0.25 10.69 -12.10
CA GLN A 82 1.15 11.09 -11.94
C GLN A 82 1.81 10.31 -10.81
N ARG A 83 1.16 10.23 -9.64
CA ARG A 83 1.65 9.45 -8.49
C ARG A 83 1.72 7.96 -8.80
N TYR A 84 0.75 7.42 -9.53
CA TYR A 84 0.78 6.03 -9.99
C TYR A 84 1.98 5.77 -10.89
N ASN A 85 2.25 6.66 -11.85
CA ASN A 85 3.41 6.54 -12.74
C ASN A 85 4.76 6.58 -11.97
N MET A 86 4.81 7.26 -10.83
CA MET A 86 6.00 7.24 -9.97
C MET A 86 6.27 5.87 -9.35
N ILE A 87 5.23 5.08 -9.09
CA ILE A 87 5.34 3.80 -8.39
C ILE A 87 5.19 2.58 -9.31
N SER A 88 4.64 2.74 -10.51
CA SER A 88 4.33 1.64 -11.44
C SER A 88 5.55 0.80 -11.77
N GLY A 89 6.72 1.44 -11.94
CA GLY A 89 7.99 0.77 -12.18
C GLY A 89 8.51 -0.08 -11.01
N ILE A 90 7.97 0.10 -9.79
CA ILE A 90 8.35 -0.66 -8.59
C ILE A 90 7.52 -1.96 -8.47
N LEU A 91 6.30 -1.97 -9.01
CA LEU A 91 5.35 -3.09 -8.88
C LEU A 91 5.90 -4.45 -9.34
N PRO A 92 6.68 -4.55 -10.43
CA PRO A 92 7.29 -5.83 -10.85
C PRO A 92 8.31 -6.37 -9.85
N PHE A 93 8.87 -5.52 -8.99
CA PHE A 93 9.98 -5.86 -8.09
C PHE A 93 9.56 -5.94 -6.62
N LEU A 94 8.26 -5.95 -6.32
CA LEU A 94 7.74 -5.97 -4.94
C LEU A 94 8.29 -7.12 -4.10
N SER A 95 8.46 -8.29 -4.70
CA SER A 95 8.91 -9.50 -4.02
C SER A 95 10.41 -9.51 -3.71
N GLY A 96 11.21 -8.75 -4.46
CA GLY A 96 12.66 -8.70 -4.29
C GLY A 96 13.07 -7.47 -3.48
N GLU A 97 13.44 -7.65 -2.20
CA GLU A 97 13.73 -6.52 -1.29
C GLU A 97 14.83 -5.57 -1.82
N ASN A 98 15.93 -6.12 -2.32
CA ASN A 98 17.03 -5.34 -2.87
C ASN A 98 16.58 -4.55 -4.11
N MET A 99 15.90 -5.21 -5.06
CA MET A 99 15.42 -4.56 -6.28
C MET A 99 14.36 -3.51 -5.97
N ARG A 100 13.45 -3.79 -5.04
CA ARG A 100 12.43 -2.85 -4.55
C ARG A 100 13.08 -1.61 -3.97
N THR A 101 14.07 -1.78 -3.11
CA THR A 101 14.81 -0.68 -2.47
C THR A 101 15.54 0.19 -3.49
N GLU A 102 16.25 -0.44 -4.44
CA GLU A 102 16.94 0.26 -5.52
C GLU A 102 15.97 1.00 -6.45
N THR A 103 14.83 0.39 -6.78
CA THR A 103 13.82 1.03 -7.65
C THR A 103 13.13 2.19 -6.94
N ILE A 104 12.87 2.09 -5.64
CA ILE A 104 12.38 3.22 -4.81
C ILE A 104 13.40 4.36 -4.81
N LYS A 105 14.70 4.05 -4.66
CA LYS A 105 15.77 5.05 -4.72
C LYS A 105 15.78 5.76 -6.08
N ARG A 106 15.76 5.00 -7.19
CA ARG A 106 15.73 5.54 -8.55
C ARG A 106 14.49 6.39 -8.82
N ALA A 107 13.31 5.98 -8.33
CA ALA A 107 12.09 6.76 -8.44
C ALA A 107 12.19 8.08 -7.67
N SER A 108 12.73 8.03 -6.44
CA SER A 108 12.98 9.21 -5.62
C SER A 108 13.88 10.23 -6.33
N GLU A 109 14.99 9.76 -6.92
CA GLU A 109 15.94 10.58 -7.68
C GLU A 109 15.30 11.14 -8.96
N ARG A 110 14.62 10.30 -9.74
CA ARG A 110 13.99 10.68 -11.02
C ARG A 110 12.93 11.77 -10.85
N TYR A 111 12.10 11.65 -9.82
CA TYR A 111 10.95 12.52 -9.63
C TYR A 111 11.20 13.64 -8.59
N GLY A 112 12.41 13.73 -8.03
CA GLY A 112 12.76 14.79 -7.07
C GLY A 112 11.95 14.75 -5.77
N ILE A 113 11.46 13.58 -5.37
CA ILE A 113 10.67 13.39 -4.14
C ILE A 113 11.41 12.49 -3.15
N SER A 114 11.08 12.57 -1.87
CA SER A 114 11.71 11.71 -0.87
C SER A 114 11.38 10.23 -1.10
N LYS A 115 12.31 9.33 -0.75
CA LYS A 115 12.07 7.87 -0.75
C LYS A 115 10.84 7.51 0.11
N GLN A 116 10.60 8.24 1.19
CA GLN A 116 9.44 8.03 2.05
C GLN A 116 8.14 8.37 1.33
N THR A 117 8.10 9.45 0.54
CA THR A 117 6.94 9.81 -0.28
C THR A 117 6.63 8.72 -1.31
N VAL A 118 7.65 8.17 -1.96
CA VAL A 118 7.50 7.04 -2.90
C VAL A 118 6.89 5.81 -2.19
N ARG A 119 7.43 5.46 -1.01
CA ARG A 119 6.90 4.34 -0.20
C ARG A 119 5.45 4.57 0.20
N ASN A 120 5.08 5.78 0.59
CA ASN A 120 3.72 6.11 0.98
C ASN A 120 2.75 5.92 -0.19
N TYR A 121 3.08 6.44 -1.39
CA TYR A 121 2.26 6.21 -2.59
C TYR A 121 2.16 4.72 -2.91
N LEU A 122 3.28 3.99 -2.80
CA LEU A 122 3.28 2.55 -3.07
C LEU A 122 2.35 1.80 -2.11
N CYS A 123 2.46 2.04 -0.81
CA CYS A 123 1.64 1.33 0.18
C CYS A 123 0.16 1.71 0.11
N GLU A 124 -0.15 2.98 -0.19
CA GLU A 124 -1.53 3.44 -0.42
C GLU A 124 -2.18 2.71 -1.61
N TYR A 125 -1.45 2.62 -2.72
CA TYR A 125 -1.91 1.86 -3.88
C TYR A 125 -2.06 0.38 -3.57
N LEU A 126 -1.09 -0.26 -2.91
CA LEU A 126 -1.14 -1.71 -2.64
C LEU A 126 -2.26 -2.10 -1.68
N ALA A 127 -2.67 -1.21 -0.78
CA ALA A 127 -3.75 -1.47 0.17
C ALA A 127 -5.10 -1.57 -0.55
N THR A 128 -5.33 -0.69 -1.51
CA THR A 128 -6.60 -0.52 -2.23
C THR A 128 -6.64 -1.17 -3.59
N MET A 129 -5.47 -1.44 -4.19
CA MET A 129 -5.29 -1.84 -5.59
C MET A 129 -5.94 -0.87 -6.60
N ASP A 130 -6.17 0.38 -6.19
CA ASP A 130 -6.92 1.36 -6.98
C ASP A 130 -6.17 2.70 -7.07
N VAL A 131 -6.09 3.26 -8.28
CA VAL A 131 -5.35 4.51 -8.54
C VAL A 131 -5.96 5.73 -7.85
N ARG A 132 -7.26 5.73 -7.57
CA ARG A 132 -7.96 6.84 -6.91
C ARG A 132 -7.47 7.05 -5.49
N SER A 133 -6.97 6.00 -4.83
CA SER A 133 -6.32 6.11 -3.51
C SER A 133 -5.17 7.12 -3.51
N LEU A 134 -4.53 7.33 -4.67
CA LEU A 134 -3.44 8.27 -4.86
C LEU A 134 -3.90 9.71 -5.12
N ALA A 135 -5.20 9.99 -5.18
CA ALA A 135 -5.71 11.34 -5.34
C ALA A 135 -5.24 12.28 -4.21
N PRO A 136 -5.02 13.58 -4.50
CA PRO A 136 -4.79 14.57 -3.44
C PRO A 136 -6.05 14.68 -2.56
N GLY A 137 -5.87 14.69 -1.24
CA GLY A 137 -6.98 14.81 -0.27
C GLY A 137 -7.55 13.50 0.27
N ASN A 138 -7.15 12.32 -0.24
CA ASN A 138 -7.57 11.03 0.33
C ASN A 138 -6.91 10.70 1.68
N LYS A 139 -6.07 11.60 2.21
CA LYS A 139 -5.56 11.53 3.58
C LYS A 139 -6.69 11.86 4.55
N LYS A 140 -7.57 10.89 4.86
CA LYS A 140 -8.24 10.93 6.16
C LYS A 140 -7.16 10.88 7.23
N ALA A 141 -7.00 12.03 7.89
CA ALA A 141 -6.42 12.24 9.20
C ALA A 141 -5.35 11.22 9.63
N GLU A 142 -4.08 11.48 9.29
CA GLU A 142 -2.95 11.30 10.22
C GLU A 142 -1.80 12.21 9.78
N LYS A 143 -1.22 12.90 10.77
CA LYS A 143 -0.27 14.01 10.70
C LYS A 143 -0.83 15.36 10.26
N MET A 144 -1.56 15.99 11.18
CA MET A 144 -1.05 17.28 11.66
C MET A 144 0.42 17.05 12.04
N LEU A 145 1.35 17.58 11.25
CA LEU A 145 2.70 17.78 11.72
C LEU A 145 2.57 18.79 12.86
N SER A 146 2.57 18.30 14.11
CA SER A 146 2.80 19.19 15.24
C SER A 146 4.12 19.89 14.99
N ALA A 147 4.17 21.20 15.20
CA ALA A 147 5.18 22.12 14.69
C ALA A 147 6.59 21.97 15.30
N ASP A 148 6.96 20.79 15.78
CA ASP A 148 8.17 20.53 16.53
C ASP A 148 9.00 19.38 15.91
N GLU A 149 9.51 19.59 14.70
CA GLU A 149 10.74 18.93 14.23
C GLU A 149 11.59 19.94 13.43
N LYS A 150 11.71 21.16 13.97
CA LYS A 150 12.79 22.11 13.64
C LYS A 150 13.93 21.97 14.64
N ASN A 151 14.65 20.84 14.58
CA ASN A 151 16.00 20.58 15.09
C ASN A 151 16.11 19.05 15.18
N MET A 152 17.13 18.39 14.63
CA MET A 152 18.51 18.61 14.99
C MET A 152 19.43 18.37 13.80
N ARG A 153 20.30 19.36 13.55
CA ARG A 153 21.68 19.09 13.14
C ARG A 153 22.35 18.30 14.27
N ASN A 154 22.99 17.19 13.92
CA ASN A 154 24.30 16.85 14.43
C ASN A 154 25.06 16.15 13.31
#